data_AF-A0A162QS84-F1
#
_entry.id   AF-A0A162QS84-F1
#
_cell.length_a   1.000
_cell.length_b   1.000
_cell.length_c   1.000
_cell.angle_alpha   90.00
_cell.angle_beta   90.00
_cell.angle_gamma   90.00
#
_symmetry.space_group_name_H-M   'P 1'
#
loop_
_entity.id
_entity.type
_entity.pdbx_description
1 polymer ?
#
loop_
_entity_poly.entity_id
_entity_poly.type
_entity_poly.pdbx_seq_one_letter_code
_entity_poly.pdbx_strand_id
1 'polypeptide(L)'
;MGSTNFCKSITAKTASEGFDYLVEEAEHEYGHDSYNGTISTCSLGRCRKQFDKLTKTSLKETEKLVDKHLNNASKHVADYINCGLERMVLVIVENNRGQYTKPVYKEQYCLYIGKDKYPYDERLLTQKDTLKEAKEYAGKYALKEGRQVTIRKERTLVKGETTVAEVVIKRRVIKTIPKTLKPNQKIEKYYKFVYFGWASC
;
A
#
# COMPACT_ATOMS: atom_id res chain seq x y z
N MET A 1 13.63 28.23 -17.62
CA MET A 1 13.04 27.26 -16.68
C MET A 1 14.19 26.44 -16.12
N GLY A 2 14.30 26.38 -14.80
CA GLY A 2 15.39 25.69 -14.13
C GLY A 2 15.28 24.19 -14.34
N SER A 3 16.37 23.47 -14.09
CA SER A 3 16.28 22.03 -13.93
C SER A 3 17.26 21.56 -12.87
N THR A 4 16.82 20.69 -11.98
CA THR A 4 17.64 20.10 -10.93
C THR A 4 17.88 18.63 -11.24
N ASN A 5 19.12 18.16 -11.09
CA ASN A 5 19.43 16.75 -11.29
C ASN A 5 18.95 15.92 -10.09
N PHE A 6 18.61 14.66 -10.33
CA PHE A 6 18.27 13.73 -9.25
C PHE A 6 18.85 12.35 -9.53
N CYS A 7 19.05 11.60 -8.45
CA CYS A 7 19.36 10.19 -8.45
C CYS A 7 18.62 9.53 -7.28
N LYS A 8 17.69 8.63 -7.59
CA LYS A 8 16.86 7.95 -6.60
C LYS A 8 16.91 6.44 -6.83
N SER A 9 16.85 5.67 -5.76
CA SER A 9 16.95 4.22 -5.84
C SER A 9 15.84 3.53 -5.06
N ILE A 10 15.29 2.45 -5.62
CA ILE A 10 14.16 1.73 -5.04
C ILE A 10 14.20 0.26 -5.44
N THR A 11 13.56 -0.58 -4.63
CA THR A 11 13.42 -2.01 -4.87
C THR A 11 11.98 -2.32 -5.25
N ALA A 12 11.74 -2.75 -6.50
CA ALA A 12 10.41 -2.97 -7.06
C ALA A 12 10.37 -4.22 -7.97
N LYS A 13 9.18 -4.68 -8.38
CA LYS A 13 9.09 -5.83 -9.31
C LYS A 13 9.40 -5.43 -10.74
N THR A 14 9.01 -4.21 -11.11
CA THR A 14 9.25 -3.63 -12.44
C THR A 14 9.78 -2.21 -12.33
N ALA A 15 10.35 -1.70 -13.42
CA ALA A 15 10.82 -0.32 -13.47
C ALA A 15 9.66 0.69 -13.48
N SER A 16 8.47 0.33 -13.97
CA SER A 16 7.30 1.21 -13.86
C SER A 16 6.86 1.32 -12.41
N GLU A 17 6.64 0.18 -11.74
CA GLU A 17 6.20 0.18 -10.33
C GLU A 17 7.15 0.97 -9.42
N GLY A 18 8.46 0.85 -9.64
CA GLY A 18 9.45 1.60 -8.88
C GLY A 18 9.43 3.10 -9.19
N PHE A 19 9.16 3.47 -10.43
CA PHE A 19 9.04 4.87 -10.85
C PHE A 19 7.77 5.49 -10.25
N ASP A 20 6.62 4.82 -10.44
CA ASP A 20 5.32 5.28 -9.97
C ASP A 20 5.33 5.51 -8.45
N TYR A 21 5.94 4.61 -7.68
CA TYR A 21 6.09 4.79 -6.24
C TYR A 21 6.94 6.03 -5.88
N LEU A 22 8.05 6.25 -6.58
CA LEU A 22 8.92 7.42 -6.32
C LEU A 22 8.24 8.73 -6.74
N VAL A 23 7.37 8.70 -7.75
CA VAL A 23 6.51 9.83 -8.14
C VAL A 23 5.49 10.11 -7.04
N GLU A 24 4.73 9.11 -6.60
CA GLU A 24 3.74 9.26 -5.52
C GLU A 24 4.38 9.76 -4.21
N GLU A 25 5.56 9.24 -3.84
CA GLU A 25 6.32 9.70 -2.68
C GLU A 25 6.70 11.18 -2.80
N ALA A 26 7.19 11.59 -3.98
CA ALA A 26 7.55 12.98 -4.24
C ALA A 26 6.33 13.92 -4.28
N GLU A 27 5.21 13.50 -4.85
CA GLU A 27 3.96 14.27 -4.83
C GLU A 27 3.40 14.42 -3.42
N HIS A 28 3.53 13.39 -2.59
CA HIS A 28 3.13 13.47 -1.19
C HIS A 28 4.00 14.44 -0.39
N GLU A 29 5.33 14.46 -0.61
CA GLU A 29 6.26 15.34 0.09
C GLU A 29 6.18 16.80 -0.37
N TYR A 30 6.06 17.05 -1.67
CA TYR A 30 6.20 18.39 -2.26
C TYR A 30 4.89 18.92 -2.88
N GLY A 31 3.81 18.14 -2.82
CA GLY A 31 2.56 18.45 -3.51
C GLY A 31 2.64 18.23 -5.01
N HIS A 32 1.53 18.49 -5.71
CA HIS A 32 1.44 18.43 -7.17
C HIS A 32 2.03 19.67 -7.87
N ASP A 33 3.08 20.27 -7.29
CA ASP A 33 3.80 21.37 -7.93
C ASP A 33 4.62 20.85 -9.13
N SER A 34 4.33 21.41 -10.30
CA SER A 34 4.98 21.08 -11.56
C SER A 34 6.43 21.57 -11.67
N TYR A 35 6.93 22.31 -10.66
CA TYR A 35 8.29 22.84 -10.57
C TYR A 35 8.97 22.47 -9.24
N ASN A 36 8.62 21.33 -8.64
CA ASN A 36 9.18 20.93 -7.35
C ASN A 36 10.63 20.38 -7.40
N GLY A 37 11.25 20.27 -8.59
CA GLY A 37 12.61 19.77 -8.75
C GLY A 37 12.77 18.26 -8.54
N THR A 38 11.67 17.50 -8.52
CA THR A 38 11.68 16.06 -8.21
C THR A 38 11.28 15.20 -9.40
N ILE A 39 11.45 13.89 -9.23
CA ILE A 39 11.10 12.85 -10.20
C ILE A 39 9.62 12.88 -10.62
N SER A 40 8.71 13.46 -9.82
CA SER A 40 7.29 13.59 -10.19
C SER A 40 7.06 14.51 -11.40
N THR A 41 8.02 15.36 -11.73
CA THR A 41 7.98 16.24 -12.92
C THR A 41 8.55 15.59 -14.18
N CYS A 42 8.89 14.30 -14.11
CA CYS A 42 9.49 13.55 -15.21
C CYS A 42 8.56 12.46 -15.74
N SER A 43 8.82 12.02 -16.98
CA SER A 43 8.31 10.75 -17.50
C SER A 43 9.34 9.64 -17.34
N LEU A 44 8.90 8.40 -17.18
CA LEU A 44 9.79 7.24 -17.20
C LEU A 44 10.54 7.15 -18.54
N GLY A 45 11.86 7.11 -18.47
CA GLY A 45 12.78 7.02 -19.60
C GLY A 45 13.18 5.58 -19.94
N ARG A 46 14.33 5.45 -20.60
CA ARG A 46 14.84 4.16 -21.10
C ARG A 46 15.72 3.46 -20.07
N CYS A 47 15.74 2.13 -20.15
CA CYS A 47 16.75 1.32 -19.47
C CYS A 47 18.13 1.57 -20.10
N ARG A 48 19.07 2.09 -19.32
CA ARG A 48 20.45 2.32 -19.77
C ARG A 48 21.32 1.08 -19.63
N LYS A 49 21.05 0.27 -18.60
CA LYS A 49 21.75 -0.99 -18.36
C LYS A 49 20.90 -1.89 -17.47
N GLN A 50 21.02 -3.19 -17.70
CA GLN A 50 20.44 -4.22 -16.86
C GLN A 50 21.52 -5.22 -16.45
N PHE A 51 21.54 -5.53 -15.15
CA PHE A 51 22.37 -6.58 -14.56
C PHE A 51 21.49 -7.76 -14.14
N ASP A 52 22.06 -8.96 -14.12
CA ASP A 52 21.31 -10.16 -13.70
C ASP A 52 21.15 -10.24 -12.17
N LYS A 53 22.20 -9.86 -11.43
CA LYS A 53 22.27 -9.99 -9.98
C LYS A 53 22.80 -8.72 -9.34
N LEU A 54 22.22 -8.37 -8.19
CA LEU A 54 22.73 -7.28 -7.37
C LEU A 54 24.04 -7.70 -6.71
N THR A 55 25.13 -7.01 -7.05
CA THR A 55 26.47 -7.22 -6.48
C THR A 55 27.12 -5.89 -6.17
N LYS A 56 28.19 -5.89 -5.37
CA LYS A 56 28.99 -4.67 -5.16
C LYS A 56 29.55 -4.12 -6.47
N THR A 57 29.89 -4.99 -7.43
CA THR A 57 30.38 -4.59 -8.75
C THR A 57 29.29 -3.93 -9.57
N SER A 58 28.08 -4.50 -9.62
CA SER A 58 26.97 -3.90 -10.37
C SER A 58 26.57 -2.53 -9.81
N LEU A 59 26.63 -2.33 -8.49
CA LEU A 59 26.41 -1.03 -7.86
C LEU A 59 27.49 -0.01 -8.26
N LYS A 60 28.77 -0.37 -8.18
CA LYS A 60 29.87 0.51 -8.61
C LYS A 60 29.80 0.87 -10.10
N GLU A 61 29.42 -0.08 -10.95
CA GLU A 61 29.21 0.19 -12.38
C GLU A 61 27.99 1.08 -12.61
N THR A 62 26.93 0.90 -11.82
CA THR A 62 25.75 1.76 -11.87
C THR A 62 26.11 3.20 -11.55
N GLU A 63 26.85 3.46 -10.47
CA GLU A 63 27.33 4.80 -10.11
C GLU A 63 28.11 5.46 -11.26
N LYS A 64 29.08 4.74 -11.83
CA LYS A 64 29.85 5.23 -12.99
C LYS A 64 28.98 5.53 -14.21
N LEU A 65 27.96 4.72 -14.46
CA LEU A 65 27.04 4.92 -15.58
C LEU A 65 26.12 6.12 -15.34
N VAL A 66 25.64 6.31 -14.11
CA VAL A 66 24.87 7.51 -13.72
C VAL A 66 25.72 8.74 -13.97
N ASP A 67 26.94 8.82 -13.42
CA ASP A 67 27.82 9.97 -13.59
C ASP A 67 28.11 10.28 -15.07
N LYS A 68 28.35 9.23 -15.87
CA LYS A 68 28.60 9.36 -17.31
C LYS A 68 27.39 9.88 -18.08
N HIS A 69 26.19 9.48 -17.71
CA HIS A 69 24.98 9.77 -18.47
C HIS A 69 24.17 10.95 -17.94
N LEU A 70 24.32 11.33 -16.67
CA LEU A 70 23.52 12.35 -16.02
C LEU A 70 23.66 13.71 -16.72
N ASN A 71 24.88 14.13 -17.03
CA ASN A 71 25.13 15.41 -17.72
C ASN A 71 24.51 15.50 -19.12
N ASN A 72 24.24 14.34 -19.75
CA ASN A 72 23.65 14.24 -21.08
C ASN A 72 22.21 13.67 -21.04
N ALA A 73 21.60 13.60 -19.85
CA ALA A 73 20.24 13.10 -19.69
C ALA A 73 19.24 14.15 -20.22
N SER A 74 18.17 13.69 -20.85
CA SER A 74 17.09 14.57 -21.29
C SER A 74 16.39 15.20 -20.10
N LYS A 75 16.00 16.48 -20.23
CA LYS A 75 15.16 17.14 -19.24
C LYS A 75 13.79 16.47 -19.18
N HIS A 76 13.23 16.38 -17.97
CA HIS A 76 11.92 15.81 -17.68
C HIS A 76 11.80 14.31 -18.04
N VAL A 77 12.93 13.61 -18.14
CA VAL A 77 12.98 12.17 -18.41
C VAL A 77 13.84 11.48 -17.35
N ALA A 78 13.27 10.48 -16.70
CA ALA A 78 13.94 9.65 -15.70
C ALA A 78 14.45 8.36 -16.34
N ASP A 79 15.68 8.37 -16.83
CA ASP A 79 16.33 7.14 -17.26
C ASP A 79 16.65 6.25 -16.06
N TYR A 80 16.80 4.95 -16.29
CA TYR A 80 17.03 4.01 -15.19
C TYR A 80 18.05 2.92 -15.50
N ILE A 81 18.63 2.38 -14.43
CA ILE A 81 19.48 1.19 -14.45
C ILE A 81 18.87 0.13 -13.54
N ASN A 82 18.68 -1.08 -14.07
CA ASN A 82 18.33 -2.24 -13.26
C ASN A 82 19.62 -2.85 -12.70
N CYS A 83 19.89 -2.63 -11.41
CA CYS A 83 21.09 -3.07 -10.70
C CYS A 83 21.14 -4.59 -10.47
N GLY A 84 20.04 -5.28 -10.79
CA GLY A 84 19.88 -6.73 -10.74
C GLY A 84 18.93 -7.21 -9.66
N LEU A 85 18.72 -8.53 -9.64
CA LEU A 85 17.84 -9.18 -8.67
C LEU A 85 18.37 -8.99 -7.25
N GLU A 86 17.55 -8.39 -6.39
CA GLU A 86 17.90 -8.17 -4.98
C GLU A 86 17.31 -9.26 -4.08
N ARG A 87 16.01 -9.57 -4.27
CA ARG A 87 15.34 -10.59 -3.46
C ARG A 87 14.24 -11.29 -4.24
N MET A 88 13.99 -12.54 -3.84
CA MET A 88 12.86 -13.33 -4.30
C MET A 88 11.91 -13.56 -3.13
N VAL A 89 10.62 -13.38 -3.37
CA VAL A 89 9.56 -13.58 -2.39
C VAL A 89 8.66 -14.70 -2.87
N LEU A 90 8.60 -15.79 -2.11
CA LEU A 90 7.59 -16.81 -2.28
C LEU A 90 6.29 -16.30 -1.67
N VAL A 91 5.27 -16.16 -2.51
CA VAL A 91 3.91 -15.82 -2.11
C VAL A 91 3.12 -17.13 -2.04
N ILE A 92 2.48 -17.39 -0.90
CA ILE A 92 1.69 -18.58 -0.63
C ILE A 92 0.28 -18.11 -0.28
N VAL A 93 -0.71 -18.59 -1.03
CA VAL A 93 -2.13 -18.37 -0.75
C VAL A 93 -2.64 -19.56 0.03
N GLU A 94 -3.04 -19.35 1.27
CA GLU A 94 -3.63 -20.38 2.13
C GLU A 94 -5.11 -20.10 2.34
N ASN A 95 -5.94 -21.11 2.11
CA ASN A 95 -7.34 -21.06 2.50
C ASN A 95 -7.44 -21.60 3.91
N ASN A 96 -7.50 -20.70 4.88
CA ASN A 96 -7.81 -21.06 6.24
C ASN A 96 -9.32 -21.21 6.34
N ARG A 97 -9.77 -22.43 6.58
CA ARG A 97 -11.12 -22.61 7.13
C ARG A 97 -11.07 -22.04 8.54
N GLY A 98 -11.90 -21.03 8.81
CA GLY A 98 -12.02 -20.49 10.17
C GLY A 98 -12.30 -21.63 11.15
N GLN A 99 -11.90 -21.48 12.42
CA GLN A 99 -12.35 -22.41 13.42
C GLN A 99 -13.87 -22.26 13.53
N TYR A 100 -14.60 -23.29 13.10
CA TYR A 100 -16.06 -23.24 13.13
C TYR A 100 -16.54 -23.26 14.58
N THR A 101 -16.72 -22.07 15.13
CA THR A 101 -17.44 -21.85 16.37
C THR A 101 -18.85 -21.41 15.99
N LYS A 102 -19.85 -22.20 16.39
CA LYS A 102 -21.25 -21.92 16.04
C LYS A 102 -21.60 -20.48 16.44
N PRO A 103 -21.97 -19.60 15.49
CA PRO A 103 -22.23 -18.21 15.80
C PRO A 103 -23.50 -18.13 16.65
N VAL A 104 -23.41 -17.41 17.77
CA VAL A 104 -24.51 -17.11 18.66
C VAL A 104 -24.88 -15.65 18.45
N TYR A 105 -26.09 -15.44 17.97
CA TYR A 105 -26.65 -14.11 17.78
C TYR A 105 -27.56 -13.76 18.95
N LYS A 106 -27.52 -12.51 19.38
CA LYS A 106 -28.45 -11.93 20.34
C LYS A 106 -29.08 -10.69 19.72
N GLU A 107 -30.35 -10.44 20.03
CA GLU A 107 -30.94 -9.15 19.70
C GLU A 107 -30.40 -8.09 20.66
N GLN A 108 -29.82 -7.03 20.11
CA GLN A 108 -29.28 -5.90 20.86
C GLN A 108 -29.73 -4.58 20.24
N TYR A 109 -29.66 -3.53 21.04
CA TYR A 109 -29.91 -2.16 20.60
C TYR A 109 -28.57 -1.53 20.18
N CYS A 110 -28.37 -1.41 18.86
CA CYS A 110 -27.21 -0.80 18.23
C CYS A 110 -27.41 0.72 18.12
N LEU A 111 -26.43 1.49 18.58
CA LEU A 111 -26.44 2.95 18.50
C LEU A 111 -25.55 3.38 17.34
N TYR A 112 -26.11 4.15 16.41
CA TYR A 112 -25.43 4.69 15.25
C TYR A 112 -25.34 6.21 15.33
N ILE A 113 -24.21 6.76 14.90
CA ILE A 113 -24.05 8.20 14.71
C ILE A 113 -24.09 8.44 13.20
N GLY A 114 -25.01 9.28 12.74
CA GLY A 114 -25.02 9.75 11.36
C GLY A 114 -23.96 10.83 11.13
N LYS A 115 -23.41 10.92 9.92
CA LYS A 115 -22.77 12.15 9.46
C LYS A 115 -23.85 13.11 8.96
N ASP A 116 -23.73 14.39 9.30
CA ASP A 116 -24.71 15.46 9.01
C ASP A 116 -25.11 15.65 7.54
N LYS A 117 -24.46 14.96 6.58
CA LYS A 117 -24.72 15.13 5.14
C LYS A 117 -25.02 13.87 4.35
N TYR A 118 -24.80 12.67 4.88
CA TYR A 118 -25.00 11.43 4.09
C TYR A 118 -25.61 10.31 4.94
N PRO A 119 -26.80 9.78 4.56
CA PRO A 119 -27.52 8.75 5.32
C PRO A 119 -26.87 7.36 5.30
N TYR A 120 -25.82 7.15 4.50
CA TYR A 120 -25.14 5.86 4.33
C TYR A 120 -23.82 5.75 5.11
N ASP A 121 -23.42 6.78 5.84
CA ASP A 121 -22.13 6.85 6.54
C ASP A 121 -22.34 6.80 8.06
N GLU A 122 -23.19 5.86 8.49
CA GLU A 122 -23.49 5.61 9.89
C GLU A 122 -22.38 4.79 10.53
N ARG A 123 -21.78 5.31 11.61
CA ARG A 123 -20.79 4.56 12.39
C ARG A 123 -21.45 3.97 13.63
N LEU A 124 -21.30 2.67 13.82
CA LEU A 124 -21.70 2.00 15.06
C LEU A 124 -20.90 2.58 16.23
N LEU A 125 -21.60 3.15 17.20
CA LEU A 125 -21.05 3.72 18.42
C LEU A 125 -20.90 2.65 19.51
N THR A 126 -21.99 1.95 19.82
CA THR A 126 -22.01 0.91 20.86
C THR A 126 -23.26 0.03 20.73
N GLN A 127 -23.32 -1.02 21.54
CA GLN A 127 -24.44 -1.96 21.62
C GLN A 127 -24.89 -2.08 23.08
N LYS A 128 -26.21 -2.20 23.31
CA LYS A 128 -26.81 -2.39 24.63
C LYS A 128 -27.84 -3.51 24.62
N ASP A 129 -27.98 -4.18 25.75
CA ASP A 129 -28.92 -5.30 25.89
C ASP A 129 -30.36 -4.83 26.06
N THR A 130 -30.57 -3.64 26.65
CA THR A 130 -31.91 -3.10 26.91
C THR A 130 -32.10 -1.73 26.25
N LEU A 131 -33.35 -1.43 25.86
CA LEU A 131 -33.71 -0.13 25.27
C LEU A 131 -33.48 1.02 26.27
N LYS A 132 -33.66 0.76 27.57
CA LYS A 132 -33.46 1.75 28.63
C LYS A 132 -32.00 2.22 28.66
N GLU A 133 -31.06 1.28 28.71
CA GLU A 133 -29.62 1.59 28.67
C GLU A 133 -29.21 2.28 27.37
N ALA A 134 -29.76 1.82 26.23
CA ALA A 134 -29.50 2.43 24.94
C ALA A 134 -29.93 3.91 24.92
N LYS A 135 -31.14 4.21 25.42
CA LYS A 135 -31.66 5.58 25.51
C LYS A 135 -30.85 6.45 26.46
N GLU A 136 -30.52 5.94 27.65
CA GLU A 136 -29.71 6.67 28.63
C GLU A 136 -28.32 7.01 28.07
N TYR A 137 -27.68 6.06 27.39
CA TYR A 137 -26.37 6.28 26.77
C TYR A 137 -26.47 7.26 25.59
N ALA A 138 -27.44 7.06 24.68
CA ALA A 138 -27.65 7.94 23.54
C ALA A 138 -27.91 9.39 23.99
N GLY A 139 -28.72 9.60 25.03
CA GLY A 139 -28.99 10.93 25.58
C GLY A 139 -27.73 11.59 26.15
N LYS A 140 -26.94 10.86 26.94
CA LYS A 140 -25.65 11.38 27.47
C LYS A 140 -24.67 11.72 26.34
N TYR A 141 -24.58 10.87 25.32
CA TYR A 141 -23.68 11.08 24.19
C TYR A 141 -24.12 12.27 23.33
N ALA A 142 -25.41 12.35 22.98
CA ALA A 142 -25.97 13.45 22.20
C ALA A 142 -25.81 14.80 22.92
N LEU A 143 -26.00 14.84 24.24
CA LEU A 143 -25.79 16.05 25.04
C LEU A 143 -24.32 16.48 25.06
N LYS A 144 -23.39 15.52 25.13
CA LYS A 144 -21.95 15.79 25.21
C LYS A 144 -21.37 16.23 23.86
N GLU A 145 -21.73 15.51 22.79
CA GLU A 145 -21.08 15.65 21.48
C GLU A 145 -21.91 16.47 20.48
N GLY A 146 -23.14 16.85 20.84
CA GLY A 146 -24.03 17.65 19.99
C GLY A 146 -24.47 16.94 18.70
N ARG A 147 -24.52 15.60 18.71
CA ARG A 147 -24.82 14.78 17.52
C ARG A 147 -26.08 13.95 17.67
N GLN A 148 -26.76 13.73 16.55
CA GLN A 148 -27.89 12.81 16.49
C GLN A 148 -27.40 11.36 16.61
N VAL A 149 -28.10 10.60 17.46
CA VAL A 149 -27.87 9.16 17.65
C VAL A 149 -29.14 8.41 17.28
N THR A 150 -29.01 7.43 16.40
CA THR A 150 -30.09 6.53 15.99
C THR A 150 -29.94 5.20 16.72
N ILE A 151 -31.02 4.72 17.34
CA ILE A 151 -31.04 3.40 18.00
C ILE A 151 -31.81 2.42 17.11
N ARG A 152 -31.18 1.30 16.75
CA ARG A 152 -31.80 0.22 15.98
C ARG A 152 -31.76 -1.08 16.76
N LYS A 153 -32.81 -1.89 16.63
CA LYS A 153 -32.86 -3.24 17.20
C LYS A 153 -32.36 -4.23 16.14
N GLU A 154 -31.21 -4.84 16.38
CA GLU A 154 -30.51 -5.66 15.39
C GLU A 154 -30.03 -6.97 16.02
N ARG A 155 -29.86 -8.01 15.19
CA ARG A 155 -29.22 -9.26 15.60
C ARG A 155 -27.71 -9.11 15.47
N THR A 156 -27.01 -9.10 16.58
CA THR A 156 -25.56 -8.94 16.66
C THR A 156 -24.90 -10.27 17.02
N LEU A 157 -23.69 -10.49 16.51
CA LEU A 157 -22.87 -11.64 16.88
C LEU A 157 -22.30 -11.40 18.28
N VAL A 158 -22.65 -12.27 19.24
CA VAL A 158 -22.16 -12.19 20.62
C VAL A 158 -21.04 -13.18 20.88
N LYS A 159 -21.07 -14.33 20.20
CA LYS A 159 -20.07 -15.40 20.37
C LYS A 159 -19.87 -16.17 19.08
N GLY A 160 -18.63 -16.60 18.86
CA GLY A 160 -18.23 -17.35 17.68
C GLY A 160 -17.80 -16.43 16.54
N GLU A 161 -17.61 -17.00 15.36
CA GLU A 161 -17.14 -16.31 14.17
C GLU A 161 -18.16 -16.46 13.03
N THR A 162 -18.38 -15.38 12.28
CA THR A 162 -19.16 -15.43 11.02
C THR A 162 -18.29 -15.67 9.81
N THR A 163 -16.97 -15.53 9.95
CA THR A 163 -16.00 -15.80 8.90
C THR A 163 -15.93 -17.30 8.64
N VAL A 164 -16.48 -17.72 7.51
CA VAL A 164 -16.52 -19.14 7.11
C VAL A 164 -15.19 -19.58 6.49
N ALA A 165 -14.51 -18.67 5.79
CA ALA A 165 -13.21 -18.90 5.20
C ALA A 165 -12.42 -17.59 5.13
N GLU A 166 -11.12 -17.70 5.34
CA GLU A 166 -10.18 -16.60 5.18
C GLU A 166 -9.11 -17.02 4.18
N VAL A 167 -8.90 -16.18 3.16
CA VAL A 167 -7.80 -16.35 2.21
C VAL A 167 -6.62 -15.53 2.70
N VAL A 168 -5.61 -16.21 3.24
CA VAL A 168 -4.42 -15.57 3.81
C VAL A 168 -3.28 -15.62 2.81
N ILE A 169 -2.68 -14.46 2.54
CA ILE A 169 -1.49 -14.34 1.69
C ILE A 169 -0.25 -14.27 2.57
N LYS A 170 0.51 -15.36 2.64
CA LYS A 170 1.81 -15.41 3.32
C LYS A 170 2.92 -15.07 2.33
N ARG A 171 3.91 -14.28 2.79
CA ARG A 171 5.08 -13.88 1.99
C ARG A 171 6.35 -14.30 2.72
N ARG A 172 7.24 -15.00 2.02
CA ARG A 172 8.54 -15.44 2.58
C ARG A 172 9.68 -15.11 1.63
N VAL A 173 10.73 -14.48 2.13
CA VAL A 173 11.95 -14.26 1.35
C VAL A 173 12.69 -15.59 1.17
N ILE A 174 13.06 -15.91 -0.07
CA ILE A 174 13.76 -17.15 -0.44
C ILE A 174 15.09 -16.85 -1.15
N LYS A 175 16.10 -17.70 -0.94
CA LYS A 175 17.41 -17.60 -1.59
C LYS A 175 17.47 -18.37 -2.91
N THR A 176 16.71 -19.46 -3.01
CA THR A 176 16.72 -20.38 -4.16
C THR A 176 15.30 -20.67 -4.62
N ILE A 177 15.10 -20.74 -5.92
CA ILE A 177 13.82 -21.10 -6.54
C ILE A 177 13.54 -22.58 -6.25
N PRO A 178 12.39 -22.94 -5.64
CA PRO A 178 11.98 -24.33 -5.47
C PRO A 178 11.88 -25.05 -6.83
N LYS A 179 12.26 -26.33 -6.89
CA LYS A 179 12.19 -27.14 -8.13
C LYS A 179 10.76 -27.26 -8.66
N THR A 180 9.78 -27.33 -7.77
CA THR A 180 8.35 -27.40 -8.09
C THR A 180 7.59 -26.40 -7.24
N LEU A 181 6.66 -25.68 -7.87
CA LEU A 181 5.75 -24.76 -7.20
C LEU A 181 4.37 -25.42 -7.07
N LYS A 182 3.75 -25.26 -5.90
CA LYS A 182 2.34 -25.67 -5.73
C LYS A 182 1.43 -24.69 -6.48
N PRO A 183 0.20 -25.09 -6.87
CA PRO A 183 -0.73 -24.21 -7.60
C PRO A 183 -1.09 -22.92 -6.86
N ASN A 184 -1.06 -22.94 -5.53
CA ASN A 184 -1.34 -21.78 -4.68
C ASN A 184 -0.09 -20.95 -4.33
N GLN A 185 1.01 -21.15 -5.06
CA GLN A 185 2.29 -20.49 -4.82
C GLN A 185 2.77 -19.78 -6.07
N LYS A 186 3.37 -18.61 -5.89
CA LYS A 186 4.10 -17.90 -6.94
C LYS A 186 5.37 -17.27 -6.39
N ILE A 187 6.35 -17.06 -7.27
CA ILE A 187 7.57 -16.34 -6.93
C ILE A 187 7.49 -14.95 -7.51
N GLU A 188 7.64 -13.95 -6.66
CA GLU A 188 7.83 -12.56 -7.07
C GLU A 188 9.31 -12.22 -6.97
N LYS A 189 9.84 -11.62 -8.03
CA LYS A 189 11.23 -11.15 -8.10
C LYS A 189 11.24 -9.64 -7.90
N TYR A 190 12.08 -9.17 -7.01
CA TYR A 190 12.28 -7.75 -6.74
C TYR A 190 13.70 -7.37 -7.15
N TYR A 191 13.80 -6.32 -7.96
CA TYR A 191 15.04 -5.80 -8.51
C TYR A 191 15.32 -4.44 -7.90
N LYS A 192 16.60 -4.12 -7.74
CA LYS A 192 17.03 -2.78 -7.35
C LYS A 192 17.13 -1.92 -8.61
N PHE A 193 16.39 -0.82 -8.65
CA PHE A 193 16.44 0.16 -9.72
C PHE A 193 17.06 1.47 -9.20
N VAL A 194 17.81 2.13 -10.07
CA VAL A 194 18.31 3.49 -9.88
C VAL A 194 17.78 4.34 -11.02
N TYR A 195 17.05 5.40 -10.69
CA TYR A 195 16.48 6.38 -11.61
C TYR A 195 17.29 7.67 -11.51
N PHE A 196 17.54 8.29 -12.63
CA PHE A 196 18.30 9.53 -12.69
C PHE A 196 17.89 10.38 -13.90
N GLY A 197 18.06 11.69 -13.77
CA GLY A 197 17.67 12.63 -14.81
C GLY A 197 17.67 14.07 -14.31
N TRP A 198 17.03 14.94 -15.07
CA TRP A 198 16.84 16.35 -14.75
C TRP A 198 15.35 16.65 -14.60
N ALA A 199 14.94 17.07 -13.42
CA ALA A 199 13.58 17.44 -13.06
C ALA A 199 13.34 18.95 -13.26
N SER A 200 12.07 19.34 -13.41
CA SER A 200 11.65 20.73 -13.57
C SER A 200 11.78 21.52 -12.27
N CYS A 201 12.35 22.73 -12.30
CA CYS A 201 12.32 23.68 -11.19
C CYS A 201 12.09 25.13 -11.65
#